data_AF-A0A924IP65-F1
#
_entry.id   AF-A0A924IP65-F1
#
_cell.length_a   1.000
_cell.length_b   1.000
_cell.length_c   1.000
_cell.angle_alpha   90.00
_cell.angle_beta   90.00
_cell.angle_gamma   90.00
#
_symmetry.space_group_name_H-M   'P 1'
#
loop_
_entity.id
_entity.type
_entity.pdbx_description
1 polymer ?
#
loop_
_entity_poly.entity_id
_entity_poly.type
_entity_poly.pdbx_seq_one_letter_code
_entity_poly.pdbx_strand_id
1 'polypeptide(L)'
;MNTNFSYHVQFSEHNETPEAEREEVMNTLSDSLQGLLAVNDPGATVTDSASQKGEGHKIIELTTALDDEQVGAALKVFSKQHGLSISALE
;
A
#
# COMPACT_ATOMS: atom_id res chain seq x y z
N MET A 1 -9.10 19.43 0.06
CA MET A 1 -7.70 19.59 -0.37
C MET A 1 -7.09 18.23 -0.27
N ASN A 2 -6.38 17.76 -1.30
CA ASN A 2 -5.84 16.41 -1.30
C ASN A 2 -4.34 16.48 -0.97
N THR A 3 -3.88 15.51 -0.22
CA THR A 3 -2.48 15.33 0.17
C THR A 3 -1.92 14.13 -0.60
N ASN A 4 -0.66 14.25 -1.01
CA ASN A 4 0.07 13.16 -1.64
C ASN A 4 0.99 12.50 -0.61
N PHE A 5 0.98 11.18 -0.60
CA PHE A 5 1.82 10.36 0.25
C PHE A 5 2.56 9.34 -0.61
N SER A 6 3.81 9.07 -0.28
CA SER A 6 4.63 8.07 -0.96
C SER A 6 5.10 7.04 0.05
N TYR A 7 4.94 5.76 -0.28
CA TYR A 7 5.29 4.64 0.59
C TYR A 7 6.08 3.59 -0.15
N HIS A 8 7.02 2.97 0.54
CA HIS A 8 7.64 1.73 0.14
C HIS A 8 6.90 0.54 0.76
N VAL A 9 6.55 -0.44 -0.07
CA VAL A 9 5.80 -1.63 0.31
C VAL A 9 6.62 -2.87 -0.02
N GLN A 10 6.71 -3.80 0.92
CA GLN A 10 7.35 -5.10 0.75
C GLN A 10 6.66 -6.16 1.60
N PHE A 11 6.85 -7.44 1.32
CA PHE A 11 6.47 -8.48 2.28
C PHE A 11 7.35 -8.42 3.54
N SER A 12 6.78 -8.74 4.70
CA SER A 12 7.56 -8.88 5.93
C SER A 12 8.57 -10.03 5.80
N GLU A 13 9.77 -9.90 6.39
CA GLU A 13 10.87 -10.88 6.27
C GLU A 13 10.55 -12.28 6.81
N HIS A 14 9.51 -12.40 7.64
CA HIS A 14 9.01 -13.68 8.19
C HIS A 14 7.71 -14.16 7.52
N ASN A 15 7.38 -13.66 6.34
CA ASN A 15 6.17 -14.03 5.66
C ASN A 15 6.34 -15.41 4.97
N GLU A 16 5.53 -16.39 5.39
CA GLU A 16 5.51 -17.77 4.86
C GLU A 16 4.61 -17.91 3.60
N THR A 17 3.99 -16.84 3.14
CA THR A 17 3.11 -16.82 1.96
C THR A 17 3.88 -17.27 0.71
N PRO A 18 3.36 -18.26 -0.04
CA PRO A 18 3.95 -18.69 -1.30
C PRO A 18 4.20 -17.55 -2.28
N GLU A 19 5.22 -17.68 -3.12
CA GLU A 19 5.60 -16.65 -4.09
C GLU A 19 4.46 -16.24 -5.03
N ALA A 20 3.70 -17.20 -5.55
CA ALA A 20 2.57 -16.91 -6.43
C ALA A 20 1.46 -16.07 -5.74
N GLU A 21 1.18 -16.37 -4.47
CA GLU A 21 0.22 -15.59 -3.67
C GLU A 21 0.76 -14.19 -3.36
N ARG A 22 2.07 -14.08 -3.10
CA ARG A 22 2.75 -12.78 -2.90
C ARG A 22 2.68 -11.92 -4.15
N GLU A 23 2.89 -12.53 -5.31
CA GLU A 23 2.79 -11.87 -6.61
C GLU A 23 1.36 -11.38 -6.88
N GLU A 24 0.34 -12.19 -6.60
CA GLU A 24 -1.06 -11.81 -6.72
C GLU A 24 -1.41 -10.58 -5.87
N VAL A 25 -0.99 -10.58 -4.59
CA VAL A 25 -1.18 -9.44 -3.69
C VAL A 25 -0.46 -8.19 -4.21
N MET A 26 0.77 -8.32 -4.71
CA MET A 26 1.50 -7.18 -5.27
C MET A 26 0.87 -6.67 -6.57
N ASN A 27 0.30 -7.55 -7.39
CA ASN A 27 -0.39 -7.19 -8.63
C ASN A 27 -1.73 -6.49 -8.38
N THR A 28 -2.39 -6.79 -7.27
CA THR A 28 -3.67 -6.19 -6.86
C THR A 28 -3.54 -5.11 -5.79
N LEU A 29 -2.31 -4.72 -5.46
CA LEU A 29 -1.96 -3.83 -4.34
C LEU A 29 -2.69 -2.49 -4.41
N SER A 30 -2.59 -1.81 -5.56
CA SER A 30 -3.19 -0.49 -5.78
C SER A 30 -4.71 -0.53 -5.71
N ASP A 31 -5.34 -1.47 -6.41
CA ASP A 31 -6.79 -1.63 -6.44
C ASP A 31 -7.36 -1.94 -5.04
N SER A 32 -6.69 -2.82 -4.30
CA SER A 32 -7.12 -3.22 -2.96
C SER A 32 -7.00 -2.06 -1.97
N LEU A 33 -5.87 -1.34 -2.00
CA LEU A 33 -5.66 -0.19 -1.12
C LEU A 33 -6.59 0.97 -1.48
N GLN A 34 -6.84 1.21 -2.77
CA GLN A 34 -7.79 2.21 -3.23
C GLN A 34 -9.20 1.87 -2.76
N GLY A 35 -9.63 0.61 -2.87
CA GLY A 35 -10.93 0.15 -2.36
C GLY A 35 -11.09 0.39 -0.85
N LEU A 36 -10.03 0.18 -0.07
CA LEU A 36 -10.03 0.43 1.37
C LEU A 36 -10.20 1.93 1.69
N LEU A 37 -9.48 2.79 0.98
CA LEU A 37 -9.52 4.25 1.21
C LEU A 37 -10.82 4.86 0.71
N ALA A 38 -11.38 4.34 -0.40
CA ALA A 38 -12.64 4.78 -1.01
C ALA A 38 -13.85 4.73 -0.06
N VAL A 39 -13.79 3.92 1.00
CA VAL A 39 -14.82 3.87 2.05
C VAL A 39 -14.97 5.21 2.77
N ASN A 40 -13.85 5.92 2.98
CA ASN A 40 -13.84 7.19 3.71
C ASN A 40 -13.54 8.40 2.79
N ASP A 41 -12.87 8.16 1.66
CA ASP A 41 -12.61 9.15 0.61
C ASP A 41 -12.82 8.53 -0.77
N PRO A 42 -14.03 8.63 -1.36
CA PRO A 42 -14.32 8.10 -2.69
C PRO A 42 -13.46 8.70 -3.82
N GLY A 43 -12.78 9.82 -3.56
CA GLY A 43 -11.85 10.46 -4.49
C GLY A 43 -10.39 10.03 -4.31
N ALA A 44 -10.10 9.10 -3.40
CA ALA A 44 -8.75 8.61 -3.18
C ALA A 44 -8.25 7.84 -4.41
N THR A 45 -7.01 8.13 -4.82
CA THR A 45 -6.34 7.44 -5.93
C THR A 45 -5.05 6.80 -5.44
N VAL A 46 -4.80 5.58 -5.90
CA VAL A 46 -3.57 4.83 -5.57
C VAL A 46 -2.90 4.40 -6.86
N THR A 47 -1.60 4.67 -6.97
CA THR A 47 -0.77 4.20 -8.09
C THR A 47 0.46 3.48 -7.54
N ASP A 48 0.85 2.38 -8.17
CA ASP A 48 2.07 1.66 -7.84
C ASP A 48 3.12 1.76 -8.95
N SER A 49 4.39 1.65 -8.54
CA SER A 49 5.53 1.56 -9.44
C SER A 49 6.58 0.59 -8.89
N ALA A 50 7.45 0.11 -9.77
CA ALA A 50 8.56 -0.75 -9.38
C ALA A 50 9.55 -0.01 -8.47
N SER A 51 9.98 -0.67 -7.41
CA SER A 51 11.07 -0.17 -6.55
C SER A 51 12.44 -0.52 -7.14
N GLN A 52 13.45 0.33 -6.88
CA GLN A 52 14.85 0.02 -7.20
C GLN A 52 15.41 -1.16 -6.39
N LYS A 53 14.68 -1.62 -5.36
CA LYS A 53 15.07 -2.77 -4.52
C LYS A 53 14.78 -4.14 -5.14
N GLY A 54 14.13 -4.18 -6.30
CA GLY A 54 13.87 -5.42 -7.04
C GLY A 54 12.50 -6.04 -6.76
N GLU A 55 12.34 -7.30 -7.14
CA GLU A 55 11.07 -8.03 -7.06
C GLU A 55 10.57 -8.15 -5.61
N GLY A 56 9.26 -8.05 -5.41
CA GLY A 56 8.63 -8.02 -4.08
C GLY A 56 8.70 -6.67 -3.36
N HIS A 57 9.24 -5.63 -4.01
CA HIS A 57 9.25 -4.26 -3.53
C HIS A 57 8.49 -3.35 -4.49
N LYS A 58 7.53 -2.58 -3.97
CA LYS A 58 6.79 -1.57 -4.73
C LYS A 58 6.85 -0.21 -4.04
N ILE A 59 6.74 0.83 -4.84
CA ILE A 59 6.45 2.17 -4.36
C ILE A 59 4.98 2.44 -4.63
N ILE A 60 4.26 2.93 -3.63
CA ILE A 60 2.88 3.37 -3.73
C ILE A 60 2.82 4.88 -3.58
N GLU A 61 2.13 5.53 -4.49
CA GLU A 61 1.72 6.92 -4.38
C GLU A 61 0.22 6.96 -4.13
N LEU A 62 -0.16 7.71 -3.10
CA LEU A 62 -1.53 7.88 -2.63
C LEU A 62 -1.88 9.36 -2.67
N THR A 63 -2.97 9.70 -3.33
CA THR A 63 -3.59 11.03 -3.26
C THR A 63 -4.95 10.91 -2.58
N THR A 64 -5.17 11.63 -1.48
CA THR A 64 -6.43 11.53 -0.72
C THR A 64 -6.73 12.80 0.07
N ALA A 65 -8.01 13.02 0.41
CA ALA A 65 -8.46 14.05 1.34
C ALA A 65 -8.34 13.65 2.83
N LEU A 66 -7.95 12.40 3.11
CA LEU A 66 -7.72 11.90 4.46
C LEU A 66 -6.45 12.51 5.08
N ASP A 67 -6.45 12.68 6.40
CA ASP A 67 -5.26 13.11 7.14
C ASP A 67 -4.27 11.94 7.39
N ASP A 68 -3.07 12.28 7.87
CA ASP A 68 -2.01 11.31 8.17
C ASP A 68 -2.45 10.20 9.14
N GLU A 69 -3.30 10.50 10.12
CA GLU A 69 -3.76 9.52 11.11
C GLU A 69 -4.71 8.51 10.46
N GLN A 70 -5.64 9.00 9.66
CA GLN A 70 -6.59 8.17 8.90
C GLN A 70 -5.88 7.30 7.86
N VAL A 71 -4.93 7.86 7.12
CA VAL A 71 -4.10 7.11 6.16
C VAL A 71 -3.25 6.06 6.89
N GLY A 72 -2.58 6.44 7.98
CA GLY A 72 -1.78 5.53 8.79
C GLY A 72 -2.60 4.37 9.37
N ALA A 73 -3.84 4.62 9.80
CA ALA A 73 -4.75 3.58 10.27
C ALA A 73 -5.14 2.62 9.14
N ALA A 74 -5.49 3.13 7.96
CA ALA A 74 -5.82 2.30 6.80
C ALA A 74 -4.64 1.42 6.37
N LEU A 75 -3.45 2.01 6.23
CA LEU A 75 -2.22 1.28 5.87
C LEU A 75 -1.86 0.23 6.90
N LYS A 76 -2.08 0.48 8.19
CA LYS A 76 -1.84 -0.50 9.27
C LYS A 76 -2.79 -1.68 9.23
N VAL A 77 -4.06 -1.47 8.85
CA VAL A 77 -5.02 -2.57 8.66
C VAL A 77 -4.62 -3.39 7.44
N PHE A 78 -4.33 -2.70 6.33
CA PHE A 78 -3.92 -3.33 5.08
C PHE A 78 -2.64 -4.16 5.23
N SER A 79 -1.62 -3.60 5.90
CA SER A 79 -0.35 -4.28 6.13
C SER A 79 -0.51 -5.56 6.95
N LYS A 80 -1.36 -5.56 7.98
CA LYS A 80 -1.67 -6.75 8.78
C LYS A 80 -2.44 -7.80 7.98
N GLN A 81 -3.41 -7.38 7.17
CA GLN A 81 -4.23 -8.29 6.38
C GLN A 81 -3.42 -9.05 5.32
N HIS A 82 -2.42 -8.38 4.74
CA HIS A 82 -1.65 -8.93 3.62
C HIS A 82 -0.21 -9.34 4.00
N GLY A 83 0.18 -9.22 5.27
CA GLY A 83 1.52 -9.55 5.74
C GLY A 83 2.62 -8.69 5.10
N LEU A 84 2.30 -7.41 4.88
CA LEU A 84 3.18 -6.42 4.26
C LEU A 84 3.84 -5.54 5.32
N SER A 85 5.02 -5.03 4.98
CA SER A 85 5.66 -3.89 5.64
C SER A 85 5.48 -2.66 4.75
N ILE A 86 4.98 -1.57 5.34
CA ILE A 86 4.74 -0.30 4.65
C ILE A 86 5.50 0.79 5.41
N SER A 87 6.36 1.52 4.70
CA SER A 87 7.18 2.60 5.27
C SER A 87 7.03 3.85 4.42
N ALA A 88 6.84 5.01 5.07
CA ALA A 88 6.82 6.29 4.36
C ALA A 88 8.16 6.56 3.67
N LEU A 89 8.11 7.18 2.49
CA LEU A 89 9.26 7.75 1.81
C LEU A 89 9.31 9.24 2.17
N GLU A 90 10.42 9.68 2.78
CA GLU A 90 10.69 11.10 3.10
C GLU A 90 11.02 11.92 1.84
#